data_AF-A0A7I4AJW0-F1
#
_entry.id   AF-A0A7I4AJW0-F1
#
_cell.length_a   1.000
_cell.length_b   1.000
_cell.length_c   1.000
_cell.angle_alpha   90.00
_cell.angle_beta   90.00
_cell.angle_gamma   90.00
#
_symmetry.space_group_name_H-M   'P 1'
#
loop_
_entity.id
_entity.type
_entity.pdbx_description
1 polymer ?
#
loop_
_entity_poly.entity_id
_entity_poly.type
_entity_poly.pdbx_seq_one_letter_code
_entity_poly.pdbx_strand_id
1 'polypeptide(L)'
;MRFEHLADEISHHQIEDMNRGYQQTSKASSEKQDAKTIQWRLNLHQIGLDVVRTDRMLQFYASQEHMSKLWDILAVYCWLDPAIGYCQGMSDFCSPLALMFQDEADAFWCFERIVSRVRDNFSCTDKEVGVQKQLGVLATLLKVLDPKLHEHIDSIGGGNYIFAFRMIMVLFRREFSFVDTLYLWEMMWALEYSPSSIQDVSVTRTWSLRRRYKGRGKYEAQNEKYGASRMPGGKAPLSLFCAIAIFEMQRNRLLNEAQGLDEVLKLLNDVTGKIDPKEACRLALDLHSKYLRTVRRQST
;
A
#
# COMPACT_ATOMS: atom_id res chain seq x y z
N MET A 1 -4.85 3.80 -68.81
CA MET A 1 -3.77 2.95 -68.26
C MET A 1 -3.48 3.44 -66.84
N ARG A 2 -3.74 2.59 -65.83
CA ARG A 2 -3.69 2.85 -64.36
C ARG A 2 -4.79 3.82 -63.89
N PHE A 3 -5.92 3.38 -63.35
CA PHE A 3 -6.13 3.12 -61.92
C PHE A 3 -7.40 2.29 -61.63
N GLU A 4 -7.73 1.28 -62.43
CA GLU A 4 -8.86 0.35 -62.17
C GLU A 4 -8.40 -1.07 -61.76
N HIS A 5 -7.12 -1.27 -61.45
CA HIS A 5 -6.53 -2.60 -61.21
C HIS A 5 -5.91 -2.80 -59.82
N LEU A 6 -6.49 -2.22 -58.76
CA LEU A 6 -6.01 -2.41 -57.38
C LEU A 6 -7.09 -2.85 -56.38
N ALA A 7 -8.30 -3.18 -56.83
CA ALA A 7 -9.40 -3.61 -55.95
C ALA A 7 -9.75 -5.12 -56.01
N ASP A 8 -9.22 -5.89 -56.97
CA ASP A 8 -9.70 -7.25 -57.26
C ASP A 8 -8.72 -8.40 -56.93
N GLU A 9 -7.76 -8.18 -56.01
CA GLU A 9 -6.93 -9.26 -55.45
C GLU A 9 -7.03 -9.33 -53.92
N ILE A 10 -8.26 -9.33 -53.39
CA ILE A 10 -8.51 -9.93 -52.07
C ILE A 10 -9.36 -11.17 -52.31
N SER A 11 -8.72 -12.34 -52.27
CA SER A 11 -9.41 -13.62 -52.49
C SER A 11 -10.54 -13.79 -51.46
N HIS A 12 -11.66 -14.42 -51.84
CA HIS A 12 -12.76 -14.75 -50.93
C HIS A 12 -12.28 -15.43 -49.62
N HIS A 13 -11.20 -16.20 -49.71
CA HIS A 13 -10.51 -16.83 -48.57
C HIS A 13 -9.91 -15.81 -47.59
N GLN A 14 -9.31 -14.71 -48.08
CA GLN A 14 -8.75 -13.64 -47.24
C GLN A 14 -9.84 -12.84 -46.51
N ILE A 15 -11.02 -12.65 -47.11
CA ILE A 15 -12.17 -11.99 -46.47
C ILE A 15 -12.79 -12.89 -45.39
N GLU A 16 -12.92 -14.19 -45.66
CA GLU A 16 -13.41 -15.17 -44.67
C GLU A 16 -12.47 -15.33 -43.47
N ASP A 17 -11.15 -15.35 -43.70
CA ASP A 17 -10.15 -15.40 -42.64
C ASP A 17 -10.18 -14.13 -41.77
N MET A 18 -10.38 -12.96 -42.39
CA MET A 18 -10.51 -11.68 -41.68
C MET A 18 -11.79 -11.61 -40.84
N ASN A 19 -12.92 -12.12 -41.36
CA ASN A 19 -14.18 -12.22 -40.62
C ASN A 19 -14.13 -13.26 -39.50
N ARG A 20 -13.45 -14.41 -39.68
CA ARG A 20 -13.20 -15.37 -38.59
C ARG A 20 -12.31 -14.76 -37.50
N GLY A 21 -11.28 -14.01 -37.90
CA GLY A 21 -10.43 -13.26 -36.97
C GLY A 21 -11.22 -12.20 -36.19
N TYR A 22 -12.12 -11.47 -36.85
CA TYR A 22 -13.02 -10.50 -36.21
C TYR A 22 -14.04 -11.16 -35.26
N GLN A 23 -14.63 -12.29 -35.64
CA GLN A 23 -15.58 -13.02 -34.79
C GLN A 23 -14.90 -13.71 -33.60
N GLN A 24 -13.68 -14.23 -33.78
CA GLN A 24 -12.89 -14.78 -32.68
C GLN A 24 -12.41 -13.69 -31.72
N THR A 25 -12.00 -12.53 -32.23
CA THR A 25 -11.61 -11.38 -31.39
C THR A 25 -12.81 -10.77 -30.67
N SER A 26 -14.00 -10.67 -31.31
CA SER A 26 -15.22 -10.18 -30.66
C SER A 26 -15.71 -11.15 -29.58
N LYS A 27 -15.65 -12.45 -29.83
CA LYS A 27 -16.03 -13.49 -28.86
C LYS A 27 -15.05 -13.55 -27.68
N ALA A 28 -13.74 -13.50 -27.94
CA ALA A 28 -12.73 -13.44 -26.89
C ALA A 28 -12.79 -12.13 -26.08
N SER A 29 -13.19 -11.01 -26.71
CA SER A 29 -13.43 -9.75 -26.00
C SER A 29 -14.68 -9.81 -25.12
N SER A 30 -15.75 -10.47 -25.57
CA SER A 30 -16.96 -10.71 -24.77
C SER A 30 -16.65 -11.61 -23.57
N GLU A 31 -15.96 -12.73 -23.79
CA GLU A 31 -15.61 -13.68 -22.72
C GLU A 31 -14.68 -13.06 -21.66
N LYS A 32 -13.73 -12.20 -22.08
CA LYS A 32 -12.89 -11.43 -21.15
C LYS A 32 -13.70 -10.40 -20.36
N GLN A 33 -14.65 -9.74 -21.00
CA GLN A 33 -15.53 -8.78 -20.34
C GLN A 33 -16.43 -9.47 -19.32
N ASP A 34 -16.97 -10.64 -19.65
CA ASP A 34 -17.79 -11.46 -18.76
C ASP A 34 -16.99 -11.95 -17.55
N ALA A 35 -15.76 -12.42 -17.77
CA ALA A 35 -14.84 -12.80 -16.68
C ALA A 35 -14.52 -11.61 -15.76
N LYS A 36 -14.24 -10.42 -16.33
CA LYS A 36 -14.02 -9.19 -15.56
C LYS A 36 -15.24 -8.82 -14.72
N THR A 37 -16.44 -8.91 -15.30
CA THR A 37 -17.68 -8.62 -14.59
C THR A 37 -17.97 -9.62 -13.47
N ILE A 38 -17.71 -10.91 -13.69
CA ILE A 38 -17.85 -11.94 -12.65
C ILE A 38 -16.90 -11.65 -11.50
N GLN A 39 -15.62 -11.42 -11.77
CA GLN A 39 -14.63 -11.12 -10.74
C GLN A 39 -14.99 -9.85 -9.95
N TRP A 40 -15.44 -8.81 -10.65
CA TRP A 40 -15.89 -7.58 -10.01
C TRP A 40 -17.08 -7.82 -9.07
N ARG A 41 -18.09 -8.59 -9.50
CA ARG A 41 -19.24 -8.94 -8.66
C ARG A 41 -18.84 -9.73 -7.40
N LEU A 42 -17.86 -10.62 -7.50
CA LEU A 42 -17.31 -11.34 -6.34
C LEU A 42 -16.68 -10.36 -5.34
N ASN A 43 -15.92 -9.38 -5.83
CA ASN A 43 -15.33 -8.34 -4.98
C ASN A 43 -16.42 -7.51 -4.25
N LEU A 44 -17.54 -7.20 -4.90
CA LEU A 44 -18.63 -6.42 -4.29
C LEU A 44 -19.19 -7.06 -3.01
N HIS A 45 -19.27 -8.38 -2.97
CA HIS A 45 -19.74 -9.10 -1.78
C HIS A 45 -18.77 -8.89 -0.61
N GLN A 46 -17.46 -9.06 -0.86
CA GLN A 46 -16.43 -8.85 0.15
C GLN A 46 -16.36 -7.40 0.62
N ILE A 47 -16.52 -6.44 -0.29
CA ILE A 47 -16.62 -5.01 0.04
C ILE A 47 -17.80 -4.77 0.99
N GLY A 48 -18.97 -5.32 0.70
CA GLY A 48 -20.15 -5.16 1.56
C GLY A 48 -19.90 -5.63 3.00
N LEU A 49 -19.27 -6.79 3.16
CA LEU A 49 -18.89 -7.32 4.48
C LEU A 49 -17.90 -6.39 5.20
N ASP A 50 -16.94 -5.84 4.46
CA ASP A 50 -15.89 -4.97 4.99
C ASP A 50 -16.41 -3.57 5.36
N VAL A 51 -17.31 -2.99 4.57
CA VAL A 51 -17.94 -1.69 4.84
C VAL A 51 -18.73 -1.74 6.15
N VAL A 52 -19.53 -2.79 6.36
CA VAL A 52 -20.32 -2.96 7.61
C VAL A 52 -19.43 -3.07 8.84
N ARG A 53 -18.19 -3.56 8.68
CA ARG A 53 -17.23 -3.68 9.80
C ARG A 53 -16.29 -2.50 9.98
N THR A 54 -16.22 -1.58 9.02
CA THR A 54 -15.28 -0.46 9.03
C THR A 54 -15.77 0.63 9.98
N ASP A 55 -14.91 1.01 10.94
CA ASP A 55 -15.08 2.17 11.83
C ASP A 55 -16.46 2.40 12.43
N ARG A 56 -17.14 1.31 12.83
CA ARG A 56 -18.50 1.34 13.38
C ARG A 56 -18.70 2.26 14.59
N MET A 57 -17.61 2.61 15.28
CA MET A 57 -17.63 3.53 16.42
C MET A 57 -17.73 5.01 16.00
N LEU A 58 -17.48 5.34 14.74
CA LEU A 58 -17.64 6.69 14.21
C LEU A 58 -19.11 6.94 13.86
N GLN A 59 -19.71 7.98 14.46
CA GLN A 59 -21.08 8.43 14.18
C GLN A 59 -21.34 8.62 12.67
N PHE A 60 -20.31 8.98 11.91
CA PHE A 60 -20.37 9.14 10.46
C PHE A 60 -20.95 7.89 9.77
N TYR A 61 -20.50 6.69 10.15
CA TYR A 61 -20.94 5.43 9.53
C TYR A 61 -22.26 4.89 10.10
N ALA A 62 -22.96 5.65 10.95
CA ALA A 62 -24.33 5.30 11.34
C ALA A 62 -25.33 5.54 10.19
N SER A 63 -25.01 6.44 9.26
CA SER A 63 -25.83 6.70 8.07
C SER A 63 -25.53 5.70 6.96
N GLN A 64 -26.59 5.12 6.38
CA GLN A 64 -26.47 4.26 5.20
C GLN A 64 -25.87 4.99 4.00
N GLU A 65 -26.13 6.29 3.85
CA GLU A 65 -25.58 7.11 2.77
C GLU A 65 -24.04 7.13 2.80
N HIS A 66 -23.45 7.32 3.97
CA HIS A 66 -21.99 7.33 4.12
C HIS A 66 -21.36 5.95 3.94
N MET A 67 -22.10 4.89 4.29
CA MET A 67 -21.68 3.52 4.00
C MET A 67 -21.75 3.22 2.49
N SER A 68 -22.79 3.68 1.80
CA SER A 68 -22.93 3.58 0.34
C SER A 68 -21.78 4.29 -0.35
N LYS A 69 -21.45 5.53 0.06
CA LYS A 69 -20.30 6.26 -0.45
C LYS A 69 -18.98 5.47 -0.34
N LEU A 70 -18.73 4.86 0.83
CA LEU A 70 -17.55 4.03 1.03
C LEU A 70 -17.56 2.79 0.09
N TRP A 71 -18.72 2.17 -0.07
CA TRP A 71 -18.90 1.02 -0.96
C TRP A 71 -18.69 1.40 -2.44
N ASP A 72 -19.24 2.53 -2.89
CA ASP A 72 -19.18 3.00 -4.27
C ASP A 72 -17.73 3.29 -4.69
N ILE A 73 -16.96 3.99 -3.85
CA ILE A 73 -15.54 4.28 -4.10
C ILE A 73 -14.74 2.96 -4.27
N LEU A 74 -14.95 2.00 -3.38
CA LEU A 74 -14.28 0.69 -3.43
C LEU A 74 -14.71 -0.13 -4.65
N ALA A 75 -15.99 -0.11 -5.00
CA ALA A 75 -16.55 -0.80 -6.15
C ALA A 75 -15.98 -0.26 -7.47
N VAL A 76 -15.91 1.07 -7.60
CA VAL A 76 -15.33 1.73 -8.78
C VAL A 76 -13.84 1.43 -8.90
N TYR A 77 -13.10 1.42 -7.79
CA TYR A 77 -11.68 1.05 -7.81
C TYR A 77 -11.47 -0.36 -8.38
N CYS A 78 -12.24 -1.34 -7.89
CA CYS A 78 -12.13 -2.74 -8.34
C CYS A 78 -12.44 -2.91 -9.83
N TRP A 79 -13.28 -2.04 -10.40
CA TRP A 79 -13.57 -2.05 -11.82
C TRP A 79 -12.41 -1.49 -12.65
N LEU A 80 -11.74 -0.47 -12.14
CA LEU A 80 -10.64 0.22 -12.81
C LEU A 80 -9.33 -0.56 -12.75
N ASP A 81 -9.05 -1.22 -11.63
CA ASP A 81 -7.86 -2.05 -11.44
C ASP A 81 -8.22 -3.51 -11.09
N PRO A 82 -8.66 -4.31 -12.07
CA PRO A 82 -9.03 -5.71 -11.83
C PRO A 82 -7.83 -6.60 -11.47
N ALA A 83 -6.60 -6.14 -11.67
CA ALA A 83 -5.40 -6.90 -11.34
C ALA A 83 -5.17 -6.98 -9.82
N ILE A 84 -5.51 -5.92 -9.08
CA ILE A 84 -5.57 -5.97 -7.61
C ILE A 84 -6.97 -6.38 -7.15
N GLY A 85 -8.02 -5.80 -7.76
CA GLY A 85 -9.38 -5.96 -7.29
C GLY A 85 -9.58 -5.40 -5.88
N TYR A 86 -10.34 -6.13 -5.06
CA TYR A 86 -10.53 -5.81 -3.64
C TYR A 86 -9.68 -6.73 -2.77
N CYS A 87 -8.95 -6.14 -1.84
CA CYS A 87 -8.22 -6.86 -0.80
C CYS A 87 -8.69 -6.41 0.58
N GLN A 88 -8.73 -7.34 1.53
CA GLN A 88 -9.09 -7.04 2.91
C GLN A 88 -8.14 -5.99 3.49
N GLY A 89 -8.69 -4.90 4.03
CA GLY A 89 -7.94 -3.75 4.53
C GLY A 89 -7.97 -2.52 3.62
N MET A 90 -8.44 -2.64 2.38
CA MET A 90 -8.64 -1.46 1.51
C MET A 90 -9.70 -0.49 2.06
N SER A 91 -10.73 -1.01 2.73
CA SER A 91 -11.73 -0.16 3.40
C SER A 91 -11.14 0.72 4.51
N ASP A 92 -10.04 0.28 5.14
CA ASP A 92 -9.33 1.06 6.17
C ASP A 92 -8.62 2.28 5.61
N PHE A 93 -8.18 2.22 4.35
CA PHE A 93 -7.63 3.38 3.64
C PHE A 93 -8.73 4.31 3.10
N CYS A 94 -9.82 3.74 2.61
CA CYS A 94 -10.89 4.51 2.01
C CYS A 94 -11.74 5.25 3.05
N SER A 95 -11.90 4.69 4.26
CA SER A 95 -12.74 5.28 5.31
C SER A 95 -12.37 6.74 5.64
N PRO A 96 -11.09 7.05 5.97
CA PRO A 96 -10.73 8.43 6.28
C PRO A 96 -10.99 9.40 5.14
N LEU A 97 -10.80 8.97 3.89
CA LEU A 97 -11.04 9.80 2.72
C LEU A 97 -12.53 10.04 2.49
N ALA A 98 -13.36 9.00 2.63
CA ALA A 98 -14.80 9.12 2.51
C ALA A 98 -15.41 10.07 3.55
N LEU A 99 -14.79 10.14 4.74
CA LEU A 99 -15.17 11.06 5.81
C LEU A 99 -14.68 12.49 5.55
N MET A 100 -13.44 12.67 5.07
CA MET A 100 -12.82 13.99 4.88
C MET A 100 -13.38 14.75 3.68
N PHE A 101 -13.56 14.07 2.54
CA PHE A 101 -13.99 14.69 1.30
C PHE A 101 -15.51 14.66 1.20
N GLN A 102 -16.12 15.78 0.82
CA GLN A 102 -17.56 15.81 0.54
C GLN A 102 -17.87 15.12 -0.79
N ASP A 103 -17.07 15.40 -1.81
CA ASP A 103 -17.19 14.81 -3.14
C ASP A 103 -16.58 13.40 -3.22
N GLU A 104 -17.30 12.47 -3.85
CA GLU A 104 -16.86 11.08 -3.99
C GLU A 104 -15.72 10.91 -4.99
N ALA A 105 -15.66 11.73 -6.04
CA ALA A 105 -14.60 11.65 -7.03
C ALA A 105 -13.26 12.13 -6.45
N ASP A 106 -13.27 13.19 -5.64
CA ASP A 106 -12.08 13.63 -4.90
C ASP A 106 -11.59 12.53 -3.94
N ALA A 107 -12.50 11.93 -3.16
CA ALA A 107 -12.19 10.82 -2.28
C ALA A 107 -11.61 9.63 -3.06
N PHE A 108 -12.20 9.29 -4.20
CA PHE A 108 -11.77 8.21 -5.07
C PHE A 108 -10.35 8.43 -5.61
N TRP A 109 -10.04 9.61 -6.15
CA TRP A 109 -8.71 9.87 -6.70
C TRP A 109 -7.63 9.92 -5.62
N CYS A 110 -7.95 10.43 -4.43
CA CYS A 110 -7.04 10.30 -3.29
C CYS A 110 -6.84 8.84 -2.88
N PHE A 111 -7.91 8.04 -2.87
CA PHE A 111 -7.87 6.63 -2.50
C PHE A 111 -7.02 5.82 -3.49
N GLU A 112 -7.26 5.98 -4.79
CA GLU A 112 -6.48 5.34 -5.85
C GLU A 112 -4.98 5.62 -5.66
N ARG A 113 -4.62 6.87 -5.34
CA ARG A 113 -3.22 7.25 -5.11
C ARG A 113 -2.63 6.60 -3.87
N ILE A 114 -3.38 6.45 -2.79
CA ILE A 114 -2.91 5.71 -1.61
C ILE A 114 -2.67 4.25 -1.98
N VAL A 115 -3.65 3.59 -2.60
CA VAL A 115 -3.54 2.16 -2.97
C VAL A 115 -2.41 1.94 -3.97
N SER A 116 -2.21 2.84 -4.92
CA SER A 116 -1.09 2.80 -5.87
C SER A 116 0.27 2.81 -5.16
N ARG A 117 0.42 3.58 -4.07
CA ARG A 117 1.66 3.63 -3.26
C ARG A 117 1.90 2.35 -2.46
N VAL A 118 0.83 1.69 -2.00
CA VAL A 118 0.89 0.43 -1.25
C VAL A 118 0.54 -0.79 -2.11
N ARG A 119 0.61 -0.66 -3.45
CA ARG A 119 0.21 -1.71 -4.40
C ARG A 119 0.91 -3.03 -4.13
N ASP A 120 2.21 -2.95 -3.82
CA ASP A 120 3.03 -4.11 -3.51
C ASP A 120 2.57 -4.83 -2.23
N ASN A 121 1.86 -4.17 -1.31
CA ASN A 121 1.28 -4.85 -0.14
C ASN A 121 0.15 -5.80 -0.56
N PHE A 122 -0.58 -5.45 -1.61
CA PHE A 122 -1.73 -6.20 -2.11
C PHE A 122 -1.38 -7.18 -3.22
N SER A 123 -0.15 -7.15 -3.75
CA SER A 123 0.28 -8.15 -4.72
C SER A 123 0.37 -9.51 -4.05
N CYS A 124 -0.57 -10.40 -4.40
CA CYS A 124 -0.55 -11.81 -4.05
C CYS A 124 -0.13 -12.58 -5.30
N THR A 125 1.08 -13.10 -5.31
CA THR A 125 1.54 -14.01 -6.37
C THR A 125 1.42 -15.44 -5.85
N ASP A 126 1.34 -16.45 -6.71
CA ASP A 126 1.22 -17.87 -6.34
C ASP A 126 2.30 -18.41 -5.36
N LYS A 127 3.32 -17.61 -5.02
CA LYS A 127 4.46 -18.00 -4.18
C LYS A 127 4.70 -17.08 -2.97
N GLU A 128 4.31 -15.80 -3.01
CA GLU A 128 4.62 -14.82 -1.95
C GLU A 128 3.54 -13.72 -1.84
N VAL A 129 3.23 -13.33 -0.61
CA VAL A 129 2.42 -12.13 -0.30
C VAL A 129 3.38 -10.96 -0.12
N GLY A 130 3.16 -9.83 -0.80
CA GLY A 130 4.12 -8.71 -0.77
C GLY A 130 4.38 -8.12 0.63
N VAL A 131 3.42 -8.19 1.55
CA VAL A 131 3.65 -7.86 2.97
C VAL A 131 4.65 -8.82 3.63
N GLN A 132 4.64 -10.12 3.33
CA GLN A 132 5.61 -11.06 3.89
C GLN A 132 7.04 -10.70 3.51
N LYS A 133 7.26 -10.25 2.27
CA LYS A 133 8.57 -9.72 1.84
C LYS A 133 9.00 -8.52 2.70
N GLN A 134 8.07 -7.61 2.96
CA GLN A 134 8.34 -6.46 3.84
C GLN A 134 8.61 -6.87 5.30
N LEU A 135 7.96 -7.91 5.82
CA LEU A 135 8.26 -8.47 7.14
C LEU A 135 9.65 -9.10 7.20
N GLY A 136 10.11 -9.74 6.12
CA GLY A 136 11.49 -10.21 6.01
C GLY A 136 12.52 -9.07 6.02
N VAL A 137 12.23 -7.97 5.32
CA VAL A 137 13.06 -6.75 5.38
C VAL A 137 13.03 -6.16 6.79
N LEU A 138 11.86 -6.09 7.44
CA LEU A 138 11.69 -5.62 8.82
C LEU A 138 12.56 -6.42 9.80
N ALA A 139 12.56 -7.75 9.69
CA ALA A 139 13.40 -8.63 10.49
C ALA A 139 14.89 -8.31 10.32
N THR A 140 15.33 -8.12 9.07
CA THR A 140 16.72 -7.80 8.75
C THR A 140 17.13 -6.42 9.27
N LEU A 141 16.24 -5.43 9.16
CA LEU A 141 16.47 -4.09 9.70
C LEU A 141 16.59 -4.14 11.23
N LEU A 142 15.69 -4.84 11.93
CA LEU A 142 15.74 -4.93 13.38
C LEU A 142 16.99 -5.66 13.85
N LYS A 143 17.39 -6.74 13.16
CA LYS A 143 18.63 -7.47 13.47
C LYS A 143 19.88 -6.59 13.45
N VAL A 144 19.94 -5.58 12.58
CA VAL A 144 21.06 -4.62 12.52
C VAL A 144 20.92 -3.51 13.56
N LEU A 145 19.70 -3.07 13.85
CA LEU A 145 19.42 -1.93 14.72
C LEU A 145 19.43 -2.27 16.22
N ASP A 146 18.87 -3.42 16.56
CA ASP A 146 18.80 -4.01 17.90
C ASP A 146 18.83 -5.54 17.82
N PRO A 147 20.04 -6.14 17.72
CA PRO A 147 20.20 -7.60 17.66
C PRO A 147 19.57 -8.31 18.87
N LYS A 148 19.64 -7.71 20.06
CA LYS A 148 19.14 -8.33 21.30
C LYS A 148 17.62 -8.49 21.27
N LEU A 149 16.90 -7.47 20.80
CA LEU A 149 15.45 -7.55 20.64
C LEU A 149 15.06 -8.54 19.54
N HIS A 150 15.78 -8.54 18.41
CA HIS A 150 15.54 -9.51 17.34
C HIS A 150 15.73 -10.96 17.81
N GLU A 151 16.85 -11.28 18.47
CA GLU A 151 17.13 -12.62 18.99
C GLU A 151 16.07 -13.09 19.99
N HIS A 152 15.62 -12.19 20.87
CA HIS A 152 14.55 -12.53 21.81
C HIS A 152 13.24 -12.84 21.08
N ILE A 153 12.81 -12.00 20.14
CA ILE A 153 11.60 -12.21 19.33
C ILE A 153 11.70 -13.52 18.52
N ASP A 154 12.88 -13.83 17.97
CA ASP A 154 13.12 -15.08 17.24
C ASP A 154 13.03 -16.30 18.17
N SER A 155 13.61 -16.20 19.38
CA SER A 155 13.59 -17.28 20.38
C SER A 155 12.19 -17.66 20.86
N ILE A 156 11.25 -16.72 20.87
CA ILE A 156 9.84 -16.95 21.24
C ILE A 156 8.97 -17.32 20.02
N GLY A 157 9.58 -17.64 18.87
CA GLY A 157 8.88 -18.08 17.65
C GLY A 157 8.35 -16.94 16.76
N GLY A 158 8.75 -15.69 17.01
CA GLY A 158 8.31 -14.50 16.29
C GLY A 158 9.24 -13.97 15.19
N GLY A 159 10.24 -14.75 14.77
CA GLY A 159 11.26 -14.32 13.80
C GLY A 159 10.75 -13.91 12.42
N ASN A 160 9.52 -14.30 12.06
CA ASN A 160 8.86 -13.91 10.81
C ASN A 160 8.02 -12.63 10.93
N TYR A 161 7.90 -12.05 12.13
CA TYR A 161 7.21 -10.79 12.41
C TYR A 161 5.74 -10.75 11.96
N ILE A 162 5.04 -11.89 11.90
CA ILE A 162 3.62 -11.94 11.48
C ILE A 162 2.73 -11.05 12.37
N PHE A 163 3.08 -10.84 13.63
CA PHE A 163 2.36 -9.90 14.51
C PHE A 163 2.34 -8.45 13.99
N ALA A 164 3.28 -8.07 13.13
CA ALA A 164 3.36 -6.75 12.50
C ALA A 164 2.63 -6.69 11.13
N PHE A 165 2.06 -7.79 10.66
CA PHE A 165 1.37 -7.86 9.35
C PHE A 165 0.32 -6.77 9.21
N ARG A 166 -0.56 -6.63 10.22
CA ARG A 166 -1.63 -5.61 10.22
C ARG A 166 -1.07 -4.19 10.15
N MET A 167 0.02 -3.92 10.86
CA MET A 167 0.65 -2.60 10.89
C MET A 167 1.10 -2.17 9.49
N ILE A 168 1.72 -3.08 8.74
CA ILE A 168 2.23 -2.80 7.40
C ILE A 168 1.11 -2.81 6.35
N MET A 169 0.19 -3.77 6.45
CA MET A 169 -0.89 -3.96 5.48
C MET A 169 -1.80 -2.73 5.35
N VAL A 170 -2.16 -2.11 6.48
CA VAL A 170 -3.05 -0.93 6.51
C VAL A 170 -2.36 0.35 7.01
N LEU A 171 -1.03 0.44 6.84
CA LEU A 171 -0.20 1.59 7.25
C LEU A 171 -0.58 2.17 8.63
N PHE A 172 -0.57 1.31 9.64
CA PHE A 172 -0.83 1.64 11.03
C PHE A 172 -2.22 2.20 11.34
N ARG A 173 -3.16 2.17 10.40
CA ARG A 173 -4.54 2.63 10.62
C ARG A 173 -5.20 2.00 11.84
N ARG A 174 -4.83 0.77 12.19
CA ARG A 174 -5.37 0.05 13.36
C ARG A 174 -4.56 0.28 14.64
N GLU A 175 -3.43 0.98 14.57
CA GLU A 175 -2.53 1.23 15.70
C GLU A 175 -2.64 2.66 16.25
N PHE A 176 -3.18 3.59 15.46
CA PHE A 176 -3.36 4.99 15.83
C PHE A 176 -4.85 5.36 15.88
N SER A 177 -5.16 6.46 16.57
CA SER A 177 -6.48 7.06 16.47
C SER A 177 -6.74 7.55 15.03
N PHE A 178 -7.99 7.89 14.71
CA PHE A 178 -8.34 8.37 13.37
C PHE A 178 -7.52 9.61 12.96
N VAL A 179 -7.47 10.61 13.84
CA VAL A 179 -6.74 11.87 13.59
C VAL A 179 -5.23 11.62 13.53
N ASP A 180 -4.72 10.81 14.46
CA ASP A 180 -3.31 10.47 14.51
C ASP A 180 -2.85 9.69 13.28
N THR A 181 -3.72 8.84 12.72
CA THR A 181 -3.43 8.11 11.47
C THR A 181 -3.25 9.08 10.31
N LEU A 182 -4.16 10.04 10.15
CA LEU A 182 -4.07 11.05 9.09
C LEU A 182 -2.78 11.86 9.22
N TYR A 183 -2.47 12.31 10.44
CA TYR A 183 -1.26 13.05 10.73
C TYR A 183 0.01 12.23 10.47
N LEU A 184 0.01 10.94 10.84
CA LEU A 184 1.10 10.01 10.52
C LEU A 184 1.33 9.89 9.01
N TRP A 185 0.26 9.71 8.24
CA TRP A 185 0.33 9.57 6.79
C TRP A 185 0.88 10.84 6.13
N GLU A 186 0.39 12.01 6.52
CA GLU A 186 0.90 13.30 6.05
C GLU A 186 2.41 13.44 6.32
N MET A 187 2.84 13.12 7.54
CA MET A 187 4.26 13.14 7.91
C MET A 187 5.09 12.16 7.07
N MET A 188 4.65 10.92 6.95
CA MET A 188 5.36 9.89 6.18
C MET A 188 5.51 10.30 4.72
N TRP A 189 4.44 10.74 4.08
CA TRP A 189 4.47 11.15 2.67
C TRP A 189 5.29 12.41 2.44
N ALA A 190 5.28 13.36 3.38
CA ALA A 190 6.15 14.54 3.32
C ALA A 190 7.64 14.15 3.48
N LEU A 191 7.95 13.16 4.31
CA LEU A 191 9.32 12.66 4.52
C LEU A 191 9.84 11.86 3.33
N GLU A 192 8.98 11.09 2.67
CA GLU A 192 9.28 10.28 1.47
C GLU A 192 9.15 11.08 0.16
N TYR A 193 8.80 12.36 0.23
CA TYR A 193 8.59 13.18 -0.95
C TYR A 193 9.84 13.25 -1.83
N SER A 194 9.69 12.90 -3.11
CA SER A 194 10.67 13.11 -4.15
C SER A 194 10.04 13.84 -5.34
N PRO A 195 10.70 14.84 -5.94
CA PRO A 195 10.21 15.49 -7.16
C PRO A 195 9.97 14.52 -8.34
N SER A 196 10.67 13.37 -8.36
CA SER A 196 10.52 12.34 -9.40
C SER A 196 9.26 11.48 -9.24
N SER A 197 8.72 11.31 -8.03
CA SER A 197 7.55 10.44 -7.80
C SER A 197 6.23 11.01 -8.34
N ILE A 198 6.22 12.24 -8.85
CA ILE A 198 5.07 12.90 -9.47
C ILE A 198 5.02 12.65 -11.00
N GLN A 199 6.07 12.08 -11.60
CA GLN A 199 6.14 11.95 -13.06
C GLN A 199 5.21 10.88 -13.67
N ASP A 200 4.73 9.90 -12.90
CA ASP A 200 3.91 8.77 -13.40
C ASP A 200 2.41 9.07 -13.56
N VAL A 201 2.01 10.34 -13.55
CA VAL A 201 0.59 10.67 -13.74
C VAL A 201 0.30 10.79 -15.23
N SER A 202 -0.10 9.69 -15.87
CA SER A 202 -0.70 9.68 -17.22
C SER A 202 -1.97 10.57 -17.34
N VAL A 203 -2.54 11.00 -16.20
CA VAL A 203 -3.71 11.88 -16.08
C VAL A 203 -3.33 13.39 -16.02
N THR A 204 -2.05 13.76 -16.08
CA THR A 204 -1.59 15.18 -15.91
C THR A 204 -1.71 16.07 -17.14
N ARG A 205 -2.19 15.58 -18.30
CA ARG A 205 -2.25 16.43 -19.50
C ARG A 205 -3.13 17.67 -19.34
N THR A 206 -4.00 17.73 -18.34
CA THR A 206 -4.92 18.85 -18.08
C THR A 206 -4.53 19.77 -16.94
N TRP A 207 -3.72 19.34 -15.96
CA TRP A 207 -3.31 20.21 -14.85
C TRP A 207 -1.84 20.63 -14.97
N SER A 208 -1.65 21.84 -15.49
CA SER A 208 -0.36 22.53 -15.44
C SER A 208 -0.05 22.91 -13.99
N LEU A 209 0.55 22.02 -13.18
CA LEU A 209 1.05 22.39 -11.87
C LEU A 209 2.19 23.42 -12.06
N ARG A 210 1.84 24.71 -12.04
CA ARG A 210 2.71 25.83 -12.40
C ARG A 210 3.90 26.06 -11.46
N ARG A 211 3.99 25.32 -10.33
CA ARG A 211 5.17 25.31 -9.45
C ARG A 211 5.44 23.90 -8.94
N ARG A 212 6.50 23.27 -9.46
CA ARG A 212 7.07 22.06 -8.85
C ARG A 212 7.97 22.47 -7.68
N TYR A 213 7.65 22.01 -6.48
CA TYR A 213 8.56 22.11 -5.35
C TYR A 213 9.78 21.23 -5.63
N LYS A 214 10.98 21.83 -5.59
CA LYS A 214 12.25 21.12 -5.85
C LYS A 214 12.84 20.51 -4.58
N GLY A 215 12.32 20.84 -3.40
CA GLY A 215 12.80 20.26 -2.14
C GLY A 215 12.45 18.79 -2.05
N ARG A 216 13.20 18.05 -1.23
CA ARG A 216 12.97 16.63 -0.97
C ARG A 216 12.59 16.44 0.48
N GLY A 217 11.82 15.40 0.76
CA GLY A 217 11.59 14.95 2.11
C GLY A 217 12.89 14.49 2.78
N LYS A 218 12.98 14.65 4.10
CA LYS A 218 14.22 14.36 4.85
C LYS A 218 14.66 12.89 4.70
N TYR A 219 13.72 11.96 4.66
CA TYR A 219 13.99 10.54 4.47
C TYR A 219 14.62 10.30 3.09
N GLU A 220 14.06 10.91 2.05
CA GLU A 220 14.61 10.82 0.69
C GLU A 220 16.01 11.40 0.57
N ALA A 221 16.22 12.59 1.17
CA ALA A 221 17.51 13.25 1.15
C ALA A 221 18.60 12.42 1.85
N GLN A 222 18.25 11.69 2.92
CA GLN A 222 19.18 10.76 3.59
C GLN A 222 19.52 9.57 2.69
N ASN A 223 18.53 8.99 2.02
CA ASN A 223 18.72 7.84 1.14
C ASN A 223 19.68 8.15 -0.03
N GLU A 224 19.55 9.31 -0.66
CA GLU A 224 20.49 9.77 -1.70
C GLU A 224 21.90 9.98 -1.14
N LYS A 225 22.02 10.63 0.03
CA LYS A 225 23.31 10.95 0.64
C LYS A 225 24.13 9.71 1.01
N TYR A 226 23.48 8.65 1.45
CA TYR A 226 24.13 7.44 1.96
C TYR A 226 24.09 6.24 0.99
N GLY A 227 23.45 6.38 -0.18
CA GLY A 227 23.43 5.35 -1.21
C GLY A 227 22.53 4.16 -0.85
N ALA A 228 21.22 4.42 -0.69
CA ALA A 228 20.20 3.45 -0.26
C ALA A 228 20.06 2.17 -1.11
N SER A 229 20.71 2.07 -2.27
CA SER A 229 20.81 0.82 -3.05
C SER A 229 21.49 -0.33 -2.29
N ARG A 230 22.11 -0.07 -1.13
CA ARG A 230 22.75 -1.09 -0.27
C ARG A 230 21.82 -1.74 0.76
N MET A 231 20.54 -1.35 0.82
CA MET A 231 19.57 -1.96 1.73
C MET A 231 19.07 -3.33 1.21
N PRO A 232 18.80 -4.31 2.09
CA PRO A 232 18.20 -5.59 1.71
C PRO A 232 16.88 -5.36 0.97
N GLY A 233 16.77 -5.81 -0.28
CA GLY A 233 15.58 -5.64 -1.10
C GLY A 233 15.42 -4.25 -1.75
N GLY A 234 16.45 -3.40 -1.72
CA GLY A 234 16.39 -2.02 -2.22
C GLY A 234 15.95 -1.04 -1.14
N LYS A 235 15.49 0.15 -1.53
CA LYS A 235 15.09 1.21 -0.60
C LYS A 235 13.90 0.75 0.25
N ALA A 236 14.14 0.40 1.52
CA ALA A 236 13.08 0.07 2.47
C ALA A 236 12.11 1.26 2.63
N PRO A 237 10.79 1.04 2.78
CA PRO A 237 9.86 2.12 3.01
C PRO A 237 9.98 2.65 4.45
N LEU A 238 9.65 3.93 4.66
CA LEU A 238 9.69 4.55 5.99
C LEU A 238 8.76 3.84 6.98
N SER A 239 7.68 3.21 6.48
CA SER A 239 6.75 2.40 7.27
C SER A 239 7.47 1.31 8.09
N LEU A 240 8.51 0.65 7.56
CA LEU A 240 9.24 -0.37 8.32
C LEU A 240 10.02 0.23 9.49
N PHE A 241 10.59 1.42 9.31
CA PHE A 241 11.25 2.14 10.40
C PHE A 241 10.25 2.65 11.43
N CYS A 242 9.02 3.03 11.02
CA CYS A 242 7.94 3.33 11.96
C CYS A 242 7.54 2.10 12.78
N ALA A 243 7.45 0.91 12.17
CA ALA A 243 7.18 -0.32 12.92
C ALA A 243 8.30 -0.62 13.94
N ILE A 244 9.57 -0.47 13.55
CA ILE A 244 10.69 -0.63 14.47
C ILE A 244 10.67 0.42 15.58
N ALA A 245 10.29 1.67 15.27
CA ALA A 245 10.12 2.70 16.28
C ALA A 245 9.09 2.31 17.34
N ILE A 246 7.95 1.73 16.93
CA ILE A 246 6.93 1.22 17.86
C ILE A 246 7.50 0.09 18.73
N PHE A 247 8.28 -0.83 18.15
CA PHE A 247 8.94 -1.89 18.93
C PHE A 247 9.95 -1.33 19.92
N GLU A 248 10.74 -0.33 19.51
CA GLU A 248 11.72 0.36 20.35
C GLU A 248 11.05 1.07 21.54
N MET A 249 9.88 1.70 21.31
CA MET A 249 9.09 2.32 22.38
C MET A 249 8.61 1.30 23.42
N GLN A 250 8.37 0.05 23.02
CA GLN A 250 7.97 -1.05 23.91
C GLN A 250 9.11 -2.00 24.27
N ARG A 251 10.36 -1.66 23.91
CA ARG A 251 11.52 -2.56 23.97
C ARG A 251 11.69 -3.29 25.30
N ASN A 252 11.63 -2.54 26.40
CA ASN A 252 11.85 -3.11 27.73
C ASN A 252 10.72 -4.09 28.12
N ARG A 253 9.48 -3.78 27.74
CA ARG A 253 8.33 -4.65 28.00
C ARG A 253 8.41 -5.91 27.13
N LEU A 254 8.74 -5.74 25.85
CA LEU A 254 8.95 -6.87 24.93
C LEU A 254 10.03 -7.82 25.45
N LEU A 255 11.18 -7.31 25.91
CA LEU A 255 12.29 -8.15 26.40
C LEU A 255 12.00 -8.87 27.73
N ASN A 256 11.18 -8.27 28.60
CA ASN A 256 11.00 -8.76 29.97
C ASN A 256 9.69 -9.52 30.18
N GLU A 257 8.63 -9.11 29.47
CA GLU A 257 7.26 -9.62 29.67
C GLU A 257 6.85 -10.61 28.58
N ALA A 258 7.39 -10.52 27.36
CA ALA A 258 7.00 -11.42 26.28
C ALA A 258 7.69 -12.77 26.40
N GLN A 259 6.90 -13.83 26.57
CA GLN A 259 7.36 -15.23 26.55
C GLN A 259 6.86 -15.97 25.29
N GLY A 260 5.90 -15.39 24.59
CA GLY A 260 5.31 -15.90 23.36
C GLY A 260 4.74 -14.79 22.50
N LEU A 261 4.24 -15.17 21.31
CA LEU A 261 3.66 -14.25 20.34
C LEU A 261 2.37 -13.58 20.83
N ASP A 262 1.59 -14.26 21.67
CA ASP A 262 0.35 -13.72 22.21
C ASP A 262 0.62 -12.55 23.16
N GLU A 263 1.66 -12.65 24.00
CA GLU A 263 2.12 -11.54 24.83
C GLU A 263 2.66 -10.39 23.98
N VAL A 264 3.43 -10.66 22.92
CA VAL A 264 3.88 -9.61 21.99
C VAL A 264 2.67 -8.85 21.42
N LEU A 265 1.67 -9.57 20.91
CA LEU A 265 0.46 -8.97 20.38
C LEU A 265 -0.30 -8.17 21.43
N LYS A 266 -0.42 -8.69 22.65
CA LYS A 266 -1.07 -7.98 23.76
C LYS A 266 -0.35 -6.69 24.10
N LEU A 267 0.97 -6.74 24.26
CA LEU A 267 1.79 -5.57 24.59
C LEU A 267 1.71 -4.47 23.52
N LEU A 268 1.70 -4.86 22.24
CA LEU A 268 1.55 -3.92 21.13
C LEU A 268 0.13 -3.35 21.05
N ASN A 269 -0.90 -4.16 21.30
CA ASN A 269 -2.29 -3.71 21.32
C ASN A 269 -2.59 -2.79 22.54
N ASP A 270 -1.91 -2.97 23.67
CA ASP A 270 -2.10 -2.15 24.88
C ASP A 270 -1.72 -0.66 24.66
N VAL A 271 -0.83 -0.41 23.71
CA VAL A 271 -0.36 0.94 23.34
C VAL A 271 -1.04 1.51 22.11
N THR A 272 -1.82 0.71 21.38
CA THR A 272 -2.66 1.17 20.26
C THR A 272 -3.52 2.37 20.69
N GLY A 273 -3.48 3.44 19.90
CA GLY A 273 -4.20 4.69 20.15
C GLY A 273 -3.57 5.61 21.20
N LYS A 274 -2.41 5.24 21.80
CA LYS A 274 -1.66 6.07 22.77
C LYS A 274 -0.31 6.55 22.25
N ILE A 275 0.08 6.10 21.06
CA ILE A 275 1.38 6.44 20.45
C ILE A 275 1.26 7.81 19.78
N ASP A 276 2.17 8.74 20.09
CA ASP A 276 2.30 10.01 19.37
C ASP A 276 2.91 9.76 17.98
N PRO A 277 2.20 10.07 16.87
CA PRO A 277 2.74 9.91 15.52
C PRO A 277 4.03 10.69 15.29
N LYS A 278 4.15 11.88 15.89
CA LYS A 278 5.32 12.73 15.70
C LYS A 278 6.56 12.10 16.30
N GLU A 279 6.41 11.56 17.52
CA GLU A 279 7.47 10.82 18.20
C GLU A 279 7.86 9.57 17.40
N ALA A 280 6.87 8.79 16.94
CA ALA A 280 7.11 7.59 16.14
C ALA A 280 7.89 7.91 14.85
N CYS A 281 7.50 8.94 14.10
CA CYS A 281 8.21 9.37 12.89
C CYS A 281 9.61 9.91 13.19
N ARG A 282 9.79 10.66 14.28
CA ARG A 282 11.11 11.17 14.68
C ARG A 282 12.06 10.02 14.99
N LEU A 283 11.61 9.07 15.80
CA LEU A 283 12.38 7.88 16.15
C LEU A 283 12.68 7.02 14.93
N ALA A 284 11.73 6.88 13.99
CA ALA A 284 11.94 6.19 12.72
C ALA A 284 13.06 6.82 11.88
N LEU A 285 13.15 8.16 11.81
CA LEU A 285 14.23 8.86 11.11
C LEU A 285 15.60 8.69 11.79
N ASP A 286 15.61 8.69 13.13
CA ASP A 286 16.82 8.46 13.92
C ASP A 286 17.34 7.03 13.72
N LEU A 287 16.43 6.04 13.74
CA LEU A 287 16.72 4.63 13.46
C LEU A 287 17.20 4.43 12.02
N HIS A 288 16.56 5.06 11.04
CA HIS A 288 17.01 5.03 9.65
C HIS A 288 18.43 5.57 9.50
N SER A 289 18.72 6.71 10.13
CA SER A 289 20.06 7.31 10.14
C SER A 289 21.09 6.41 10.83
N LYS A 290 20.71 5.75 11.94
CA LYS A 290 21.54 4.77 12.65
C LYS A 290 21.85 3.58 11.74
N TYR A 291 20.84 3.02 11.08
CA TYR A 291 20.98 1.90 10.16
C TYR A 291 21.96 2.21 9.03
N LEU A 292 21.77 3.33 8.33
CA LEU A 292 22.64 3.74 7.21
C LEU A 292 24.10 3.90 7.65
N ARG A 293 24.35 4.42 8.86
CA ARG A 293 25.71 4.53 9.41
C ARG A 293 26.32 3.15 9.71
N THR A 294 25.55 2.24 10.28
CA THR A 294 26.00 0.88 10.61
C THR A 294 26.36 0.09 9.36
N VAL A 295 25.48 0.07 8.36
CA VAL A 295 25.73 -0.65 7.09
C VAL A 295 26.93 -0.07 6.35
N ARG A 296 27.09 1.27 6.36
CA ARG A 296 28.25 1.92 5.75
C ARG A 296 29.56 1.47 6.42
N ARG A 297 29.59 1.37 7.75
CA ARG A 297 30.78 0.90 8.49
C ARG A 297 31.12 -0.55 8.18
N GLN A 298 30.13 -1.42 8.01
CA GLN A 298 30.33 -2.82 7.66
C GLN A 298 30.80 -3.03 6.20
N SER A 299 30.66 -2.02 5.34
CA SER A 299 31.05 -2.06 3.92
C SER A 299 32.45 -1.47 3.65
N THR A 300 33.16 -1.01 4.68
CA THR A 300 34.52 -0.41 4.64
C THR A 300 35.45 -1.25 5.47
#